data_AF-A0A1Z5IPQ3-F1
#
_entry.id   AF-A0A1Z5IPQ3-F1
#
_cell.length_a   1.000
_cell.length_b   1.000
_cell.length_c   1.000
_cell.angle_alpha   90.00
_cell.angle_beta   90.00
_cell.angle_gamma   90.00
#
_symmetry.space_group_name_H-M   'P 1'
#
loop_
_entity.id
_entity.type
_entity.pdbx_description
1 polymer ?
#
loop_
_entity_poly.entity_id
_entity_poly.type
_entity_poly.pdbx_seq_one_letter_code
_entity_poly.pdbx_strand_id
1 'polypeptide(L)'
;MIIIARKPLKFTTAFGVIVMVLGALLELGAFFYNNGSMVSAEAVFTGAIVVTVGHAFYGTDNLLLSLLLTFFSSIGIGYYIFVQTHSWLWTIIAAIAFFAFIITLFGFRSSIRKRHGMW
;
A
#
# COMPACT_ATOMS: atom_id res chain seq x y z
N MET A 1 -16.34 -33.47 18.73
CA MET A 1 -15.56 -32.27 19.07
C MET A 1 -14.61 -32.00 17.91
N ILE A 2 -14.95 -31.06 17.02
CA ILE A 2 -14.10 -30.73 15.85
C ILE A 2 -13.01 -29.80 16.36
N ILE A 3 -11.80 -30.32 16.54
CA ILE A 3 -10.63 -29.50 16.82
C ILE A 3 -10.28 -28.80 15.51
N ILE A 4 -10.75 -27.55 15.37
CA ILE A 4 -10.30 -26.66 14.30
C ILE A 4 -8.84 -26.34 14.61
N ALA A 5 -7.92 -27.11 14.04
CA ALA A 5 -6.50 -26.83 14.09
C ALA A 5 -6.25 -25.50 13.38
N ARG A 6 -6.07 -24.41 14.14
CA ARG A 6 -5.69 -23.12 13.58
C ARG A 6 -4.29 -23.27 12.99
N LYS A 7 -4.14 -23.17 11.67
CA LYS A 7 -2.82 -23.07 11.04
C LYS A 7 -2.07 -21.89 11.69
N PRO A 8 -0.83 -22.09 12.15
CA PRO A 8 -0.06 -21.01 12.77
C PRO A 8 0.13 -19.88 11.76
N LEU A 9 -0.14 -18.65 12.20
CA LEU A 9 0.05 -17.47 11.37
C LEU A 9 1.55 -17.34 11.07
N LYS A 10 1.93 -17.22 9.80
CA LYS A 10 3.32 -16.97 9.43
C LYS A 10 3.72 -15.59 9.94
N PHE A 11 4.93 -15.47 10.49
CA PHE A 11 5.49 -14.20 10.96
C PHE A 11 5.35 -13.09 9.91
N THR A 12 5.64 -13.41 8.64
CA THR A 12 5.53 -12.48 7.51
C THR A 12 4.12 -11.91 7.33
N THR A 13 3.10 -12.74 7.56
CA THR A 13 1.70 -12.34 7.48
C THR A 13 1.32 -11.43 8.65
N ALA A 14 1.73 -11.77 9.87
CA ALA A 14 1.49 -10.94 11.05
C ALA A 14 2.19 -9.58 10.92
N PHE A 15 3.45 -9.59 10.53
CA PHE A 15 4.23 -8.39 10.25
C PHE A 15 3.57 -7.54 9.18
N GLY A 16 3.16 -8.13 8.05
CA GLY A 16 2.46 -7.42 6.98
C GLY A 16 1.18 -6.72 7.47
N VAL A 17 0.36 -7.39 8.29
CA VAL A 17 -0.84 -6.79 8.88
C VAL A 17 -0.50 -5.61 9.78
N ILE A 18 0.47 -5.77 10.70
CA ILE A 18 0.86 -4.71 11.62
C ILE A 18 1.36 -3.48 10.84
N VAL A 19 2.24 -3.72 9.85
CA VAL A 19 2.80 -2.65 9.01
C VAL A 19 1.71 -1.95 8.21
N MET A 20 0.77 -2.68 7.61
CA MET A 20 -0.37 -2.07 6.90
C MET A 20 -1.22 -1.21 7.83
N VAL A 21 -1.52 -1.68 9.05
CA VAL A 21 -2.32 -0.92 10.02
C VAL A 21 -1.58 0.36 10.43
N LEU A 22 -0.29 0.27 10.75
CA LEU A 22 0.52 1.44 11.10
C LEU A 22 0.62 2.43 9.93
N GLY A 23 0.83 1.94 8.72
CA GLY A 23 0.86 2.76 7.51
C GLY A 23 -0.47 3.48 7.29
N ALA A 24 -1.59 2.77 7.41
CA ALA A 24 -2.92 3.34 7.19
C ALA A 24 -3.28 4.36 8.27
N LEU A 25 -2.93 4.11 9.54
CA LEU A 25 -3.10 5.07 10.63
C LEU A 25 -2.26 6.33 10.40
N LEU A 26 -1.03 6.18 9.91
CA LEU A 26 -0.15 7.29 9.61
C LEU A 26 -0.65 8.08 8.39
N GLU A 27 -1.07 7.39 7.33
CA GLU A 27 -1.63 8.01 6.12
C GLU A 27 -2.91 8.79 6.42
N LEU A 28 -3.90 8.16 7.05
CA LEU A 28 -5.17 8.81 7.39
C LEU A 28 -4.97 9.88 8.47
N GLY A 29 -4.19 9.59 9.51
CA GLY A 29 -3.94 10.53 10.61
C GLY A 29 -3.22 11.78 10.13
N ALA A 30 -2.18 11.64 9.31
CA ALA A 30 -1.44 12.76 8.75
C ALA A 30 -2.28 13.58 7.76
N PHE A 31 -3.18 12.94 7.02
CA PHE A 31 -4.06 13.64 6.09
C PHE A 31 -4.96 14.67 6.81
N PHE A 32 -5.46 14.31 8.00
CA PHE A 32 -6.27 15.23 8.80
C PHE A 32 -5.46 16.18 9.69
N TYR A 33 -4.21 15.84 10.02
CA TYR A 33 -3.34 16.66 10.86
C TYR A 33 -2.54 17.67 10.04
N ASN A 34 -2.77 18.98 10.25
CA ASN A 34 -2.13 20.07 9.50
C ASN A 34 -2.25 19.91 7.96
N ASN A 35 -3.47 19.62 7.51
CA ASN A 35 -3.79 19.41 6.09
C ASN A 35 -3.29 20.59 5.22
N GLY A 36 -2.71 20.26 4.06
CA GLY A 36 -2.10 21.20 3.12
C GLY A 36 -0.66 21.62 3.46
N SER A 37 -0.10 21.19 4.60
CA SER A 37 1.30 21.45 4.95
C SER A 37 2.24 20.38 4.41
N MET A 38 3.50 20.76 4.16
CA MET A 38 4.54 19.81 3.73
C MET A 38 4.76 18.69 4.75
N VAL A 39 4.65 18.99 6.05
CA VAL A 39 4.77 18.00 7.14
C VAL A 39 3.67 16.93 7.03
N SER A 40 2.43 17.36 6.79
CA SER A 40 1.31 16.44 6.53
C SER A 40 1.56 15.61 5.27
N ALA A 41 1.97 16.26 4.18
CA ALA A 41 2.26 15.61 2.90
C ALA A 41 3.32 14.52 2.99
N GLU A 42 4.46 14.79 3.62
CA GLU A 42 5.54 13.82 3.80
C GLU A 42 5.10 12.63 4.65
N ALA A 43 4.31 12.88 5.70
CA ALA A 43 3.76 11.83 6.51
C ALA A 43 2.74 10.98 5.72
N VAL A 44 1.79 11.59 5.00
CA VAL A 44 0.84 10.85 4.14
C VAL A 44 1.58 9.98 3.12
N PHE A 45 2.59 10.53 2.44
CA PHE A 45 3.44 9.79 1.50
C PHE A 45 4.14 8.60 2.17
N THR A 46 4.69 8.81 3.37
CA THR A 46 5.32 7.74 4.15
C THR A 46 4.32 6.66 4.50
N GLY A 47 3.11 7.04 4.93
CA GLY A 47 2.03 6.12 5.24
C GLY A 47 1.64 5.27 4.03
N ALA A 48 1.47 5.90 2.87
CA ALA A 48 1.15 5.21 1.61
C ALA A 48 2.22 4.18 1.22
N ILE A 49 3.50 4.50 1.36
CA ILE A 49 4.60 3.56 1.13
C ILE A 49 4.53 2.40 2.13
N VAL A 50 4.36 2.71 3.42
CA VAL A 50 4.31 1.70 4.49
C VAL A 50 3.14 0.74 4.28
N VAL A 51 1.96 1.23 3.89
CA VAL A 51 0.80 0.40 3.52
C VAL A 51 1.16 -0.54 2.37
N THR A 52 1.77 -0.01 1.32
CA THR A 52 2.15 -0.79 0.14
C THR A 52 3.16 -1.90 0.47
N VAL A 53 4.15 -1.58 1.31
CA VAL A 53 5.14 -2.56 1.81
C VAL A 53 4.46 -3.61 2.68
N GLY A 54 3.62 -3.20 3.63
CA GLY A 54 2.86 -4.12 4.48
C GLY A 54 2.01 -5.08 3.66
N HIS A 55 1.36 -4.59 2.61
CA HIS A 55 0.57 -5.40 1.69
C HIS A 55 1.42 -6.44 0.94
N ALA A 56 2.62 -6.08 0.50
CA ALA A 56 3.55 -7.02 -0.11
C ALA A 56 3.91 -8.18 0.82
N PHE A 57 4.14 -7.90 2.11
CA PHE A 57 4.42 -8.92 3.14
C PHE A 57 3.19 -9.73 3.55
N TYR A 58 2.00 -9.12 3.57
CA TYR A 58 0.75 -9.78 3.93
C TYR A 58 0.46 -10.97 2.98
N GLY A 59 0.77 -10.80 1.69
CA GLY A 59 0.88 -11.93 0.75
C GLY A 59 -0.44 -12.61 0.41
N THR A 60 -1.54 -11.83 0.36
CA THR A 60 -2.84 -12.35 -0.09
C THR A 60 -2.95 -12.34 -1.60
N ASP A 61 -3.77 -13.25 -2.12
CA ASP A 61 -4.17 -13.28 -3.51
C ASP A 61 -5.52 -12.53 -3.73
N ASN A 62 -5.97 -11.71 -2.75
CA ASN A 62 -7.21 -10.93 -2.87
C ASN A 62 -6.99 -9.67 -3.73
N LEU A 63 -7.45 -9.74 -4.97
CA LEU A 63 -7.33 -8.65 -5.93
C LEU A 63 -8.03 -7.37 -5.47
N LEU A 64 -9.23 -7.48 -4.89
CA LEU A 64 -10.03 -6.32 -4.49
C LEU A 64 -9.35 -5.56 -3.34
N LEU A 65 -8.84 -6.28 -2.34
CA LEU A 65 -8.03 -5.67 -1.28
C LEU A 65 -6.80 -4.97 -1.86
N SER A 66 -6.10 -5.64 -2.77
CA SER A 66 -4.88 -5.10 -3.41
C SER A 66 -5.18 -3.80 -4.16
N LEU A 67 -6.27 -3.76 -4.93
CA LEU A 67 -6.68 -2.59 -5.69
C LEU A 67 -7.10 -1.44 -4.78
N LEU A 68 -7.86 -1.70 -3.72
CA LEU A 68 -8.26 -0.66 -2.77
C LEU A 68 -7.05 -0.06 -2.07
N LEU A 69 -6.14 -0.89 -1.54
CA LEU A 69 -4.93 -0.40 -0.88
C LEU A 69 -4.05 0.41 -1.83
N THR A 70 -3.86 -0.07 -3.06
CA THR A 70 -3.10 0.65 -4.08
C THR A 70 -3.76 1.98 -4.45
N PHE A 71 -5.08 2.00 -4.56
CA PHE A 71 -5.84 3.22 -4.85
C PHE A 71 -5.67 4.28 -3.75
N PHE A 72 -5.82 3.89 -2.49
CA PHE A 72 -5.62 4.83 -1.37
C PHE A 72 -4.18 5.34 -1.31
N SER A 73 -3.19 4.46 -1.38
CA SER A 73 -1.78 4.84 -1.40
C SER A 73 -1.45 5.76 -2.59
N SER A 74 -2.03 5.53 -3.77
CA SER A 74 -1.89 6.44 -4.92
C SER A 74 -2.46 7.83 -4.66
N ILE A 75 -3.58 7.94 -3.95
CA ILE A 75 -4.12 9.24 -3.53
C ILE A 75 -3.16 9.92 -2.55
N GLY A 76 -2.59 9.19 -1.59
CA GLY A 76 -1.60 9.74 -0.67
C GLY A 76 -0.36 10.30 -1.38
N ILE A 77 0.14 9.59 -2.40
CA ILE A 77 1.23 10.05 -3.27
C ILE A 77 0.82 11.32 -4.02
N GLY A 78 -0.39 11.32 -4.59
CA GLY A 78 -0.94 12.48 -5.29
C GLY A 78 -1.03 13.71 -4.38
N TYR A 79 -1.52 13.54 -3.15
CA TYR A 79 -1.58 14.60 -2.15
C TYR A 79 -0.22 15.20 -1.86
N TYR A 80 0.82 14.37 -1.70
CA TYR A 80 2.19 14.86 -1.51
C TYR A 80 2.66 15.73 -2.67
N ILE A 81 2.47 15.26 -3.91
CA ILE A 81 2.87 16.01 -5.11
C ILE A 81 2.06 17.29 -5.25
N PHE A 82 0.77 17.27 -4.89
CA PHE A 82 -0.08 18.45 -4.90
C PHE A 82 0.42 19.51 -3.92
N VAL A 83 0.73 19.13 -2.68
CA VAL A 83 1.25 20.05 -1.67
C VAL A 83 2.62 20.60 -2.08
N GLN A 84 3.48 19.77 -2.68
CA GLN A 84 4.82 20.18 -3.09
C GLN A 84 4.82 21.13 -4.30
N THR A 85 3.94 20.89 -5.28
CA THR A 85 4.00 21.57 -6.59
C THR A 85 2.84 22.53 -6.85
N HIS A 86 1.76 22.44 -6.07
CA HIS A 86 0.48 23.11 -6.30
C HIS A 86 -0.10 22.88 -7.72
N SER A 87 0.31 21.80 -8.39
CA SER A 87 -0.09 21.49 -9.76
C SER A 87 -0.93 20.22 -9.85
N TRP A 88 -2.18 20.38 -10.30
CA TRP A 88 -3.09 19.26 -10.54
C TRP A 88 -2.60 18.31 -11.63
N LEU A 89 -1.92 18.82 -12.65
CA LEU A 89 -1.37 17.99 -13.73
C LEU A 89 -0.34 17.00 -13.17
N TRP A 90 0.63 17.48 -12.40
CA TRP A 90 1.66 16.62 -11.80
C TRP A 90 1.09 15.68 -10.76
N THR A 91 0.10 16.13 -10.00
CA THR A 91 -0.64 15.31 -9.03
C THR A 91 -1.28 14.09 -9.68
N ILE A 92 -2.04 14.30 -10.77
CA ILE A 92 -2.73 13.23 -11.49
C ILE A 92 -1.72 12.27 -12.12
N ILE A 93 -0.67 12.80 -12.77
CA ILE A 93 0.39 11.99 -13.38
C ILE A 93 1.05 11.10 -12.32
N ALA A 94 1.42 11.65 -11.17
CA ALA A 94 2.09 10.90 -10.12
C ALA A 94 1.19 9.82 -9.51
N ALA A 95 -0.08 10.13 -9.24
CA ALA A 95 -1.04 9.16 -8.69
C ALA A 95 -1.24 7.97 -9.65
N ILE A 96 -1.41 8.23 -10.95
CA ILE A 96 -1.55 7.21 -11.99
C ILE A 96 -0.25 6.41 -12.14
N ALA A 97 0.90 7.08 -12.20
CA ALA A 97 2.20 6.42 -12.35
C ALA A 97 2.48 5.47 -11.19
N PHE A 98 2.22 5.90 -9.95
CA PHE A 98 2.36 5.05 -8.77
C PHE A 98 1.38 3.87 -8.79
N PHE A 99 0.11 4.12 -9.14
CA PHE A 99 -0.90 3.07 -9.23
C PHE A 99 -0.48 1.96 -10.21
N ALA A 100 -0.09 2.37 -11.42
CA ALA A 100 0.36 1.47 -12.48
C ALA A 100 1.64 0.70 -12.07
N PHE A 101 2.57 1.39 -11.41
CA PHE A 101 3.81 0.78 -10.91
C PHE A 101 3.51 -0.35 -9.91
N ILE A 102 2.64 -0.11 -8.92
CA ILE A 102 2.30 -1.10 -7.90
C ILE A 102 1.53 -2.30 -8.47
N ILE A 103 0.56 -2.06 -9.36
CA ILE A 103 -0.13 -3.15 -10.07
C ILE A 103 0.86 -4.03 -10.84
N THR A 104 1.78 -3.39 -11.56
CA THR A 104 2.80 -4.10 -12.34
C THR A 104 3.71 -4.94 -11.43
N LEU A 105 4.12 -4.39 -10.28
CA LEU A 105 4.95 -5.08 -9.30
C LEU A 105 4.25 -6.32 -8.72
N PHE A 106 2.96 -6.23 -8.39
CA PHE A 106 2.18 -7.40 -7.95
C PHE A 106 1.96 -8.42 -9.08
N GLY A 107 1.76 -7.95 -10.31
CA GLY A 107 1.72 -8.80 -11.50
C GLY A 107 3.00 -9.62 -11.65
N PHE A 108 4.17 -8.99 -11.55
CA PHE A 108 5.46 -9.67 -11.61
C PHE A 108 5.63 -10.72 -10.51
N ARG A 109 5.30 -10.38 -9.26
CA ARG A 109 5.36 -11.33 -8.14
C ARG A 109 4.50 -12.58 -8.39
N SER A 110 3.29 -12.41 -8.91
CA SER A 110 2.40 -13.53 -9.23
C SER A 110 2.96 -14.45 -10.31
N SER A 111 3.62 -13.87 -11.33
CA SER A 111 4.28 -14.60 -12.42
C SER A 111 5.45 -15.45 -11.93
N ILE A 112 6.30 -14.88 -11.06
CA ILE A 112 7.45 -15.58 -10.47
C ILE A 112 6.98 -16.78 -9.62
N ARG A 113 5.94 -16.59 -8.79
CA ARG A 113 5.39 -17.65 -7.93
C ARG A 113 4.86 -18.84 -8.76
N LYS A 114 4.22 -18.58 -9.92
CA LYS A 114 3.73 -19.64 -10.81
C LYS A 114 4.86 -20.42 -11.48
N ARG A 115 5.97 -19.75 -11.85
CA ARG A 115 7.12 -20.41 -12.51
C ARG A 115 7.92 -21.32 -11.58
N HIS A 116 7.99 -21.00 -10.28
CA HIS A 116 8.64 -21.87 -9.28
C HIS A 116 7.84 -23.12 -8.90
N GLY A 117 6.54 -23.19 -9.22
CA GLY A 117 5.72 -24.38 -8.96
C GLY A 117 5.77 -25.43 -10.07
N MET A 118 6.54 -25.19 -11.14
CA MET A 118 6.73 -26.11 -12.28
C MET A 118 8.12 -26.79 -12.29
N TRP A 119 8.85 -26.71 -11.17
CA TRP A 119 10.12 -27.40 -10.95
C TRP A 119 9.98 -28.34 -9.76
#